data_AF-A0AAD7FHE5-F1
#
_entry.id   AF-A0AAD7FHE5-F1
#
_cell.length_a   1.000
_cell.length_b   1.000
_cell.length_c   1.000
_cell.angle_alpha   90.00
_cell.angle_beta   90.00
_cell.angle_gamma   90.00
#
_symmetry.space_group_name_H-M   'P 1'
#
loop_
_entity.id
_entity.type
_entity.pdbx_description
1 polymer ?
#
loop_
_entity_poly.entity_id
_entity_poly.type
_entity_poly.pdbx_seq_one_letter_code
_entity_poly.pdbx_strand_id
1 'polypeptide(L)'
;MALKTTTFVTLLLAGFAAAGPVVQARDDGLVTFCFADGSCFQAAASDSAGCVDLPLFSQNFTTAEVAAPGLECILSPERGCTGSPFLPPFVLDGSGTVELSTLGLPTVASFLCTSDADTLNLCFTNATLGCFQASTSTDGGCSDLPRFSSDLVFGSASVTTAGTQCTLFEEPDCTGTSAPFNSLATTDLGSLGLSNVESFACV
;
A
#
# COMPACT_ATOMS: atom_id res chain seq x y z
N MET A 1 -53.83 21.32 41.50
CA MET A 1 -52.51 21.84 41.90
C MET A 1 -51.73 20.74 42.60
N ALA A 2 -50.71 20.19 41.94
CA ALA A 2 -49.48 19.65 42.50
C ALA A 2 -48.70 19.01 41.34
N LEU A 3 -47.60 19.65 40.96
CA LEU A 3 -46.64 19.24 39.94
C LEU A 3 -45.61 18.30 40.60
N LYS A 4 -45.23 17.19 39.98
CA LYS A 4 -43.92 16.54 40.25
C LYS A 4 -43.45 15.68 39.08
N THR A 5 -42.66 16.37 38.23
CA THR A 5 -41.40 15.92 37.62
C THR A 5 -41.34 14.50 37.08
N THR A 6 -41.63 14.34 35.79
CA THR A 6 -41.23 13.16 35.01
C THR A 6 -39.97 13.53 34.22
N THR A 7 -38.87 12.86 34.55
CA THR A 7 -37.55 12.97 33.92
C THR A 7 -37.65 12.65 32.43
N PHE A 8 -37.36 13.62 31.55
CA PHE A 8 -37.10 13.37 30.14
C PHE A 8 -35.67 12.84 30.01
N VAL A 9 -35.53 11.53 29.81
CA VAL A 9 -34.27 10.93 29.36
C VAL A 9 -34.21 11.13 27.85
N THR A 10 -33.36 12.06 27.42
CA THR A 10 -33.02 12.24 26.01
C THR A 10 -32.18 11.03 25.58
N LEU A 11 -32.81 10.01 24.99
CA LEU A 11 -32.08 8.94 24.31
C LEU A 11 -31.45 9.54 23.04
N LEU A 12 -30.12 9.63 23.04
CA LEU A 12 -29.30 9.83 21.85
C LEU A 12 -29.62 8.72 20.85
N LEU A 13 -30.36 9.03 19.78
CA LEU A 13 -30.36 8.19 18.59
C LEU A 13 -29.01 8.39 17.88
N ALA A 14 -28.04 7.56 18.24
CA ALA A 14 -26.91 7.27 17.37
C ALA A 14 -27.48 6.68 16.07
N GLY A 15 -27.32 7.40 14.97
CA GLY A 15 -27.59 6.90 13.64
C GLY A 15 -26.54 5.85 13.30
N PHE A 16 -26.84 4.59 13.56
CA PHE A 16 -26.11 3.46 13.00
C PHE A 16 -26.46 3.40 11.51
N ALA A 17 -25.59 3.95 10.68
CA ALA A 17 -25.58 3.64 9.25
C ALA A 17 -25.24 2.14 9.10
N ALA A 18 -25.96 1.47 8.21
CA ALA A 18 -26.03 0.02 8.09
C ALA A 18 -24.64 -0.63 7.90
N ALA A 19 -24.17 -1.34 8.92
CA ALA A 19 -23.01 -2.21 8.80
C ALA A 19 -23.39 -3.40 7.90
N GLY A 20 -22.68 -3.55 6.78
CA GLY A 20 -22.57 -4.84 6.08
C GLY A 20 -21.95 -5.90 6.98
N PRO A 21 -21.83 -7.17 6.54
CA PRO A 21 -21.25 -8.23 7.35
C PRO A 21 -19.84 -7.84 7.80
N VAL A 22 -19.70 -7.47 9.07
CA VAL A 22 -18.42 -7.26 9.74
C VAL A 22 -17.84 -8.65 10.01
N VAL A 23 -16.97 -9.11 9.12
CA VAL A 23 -16.06 -10.20 9.46
C VAL A 23 -15.09 -9.61 10.48
N GLN A 24 -15.17 -10.06 11.74
CA GLN A 24 -14.26 -9.62 12.79
C GLN A 24 -12.82 -9.95 12.36
N ALA A 25 -12.06 -8.93 11.97
CA ALA A 25 -10.62 -9.01 11.94
C ALA A 25 -10.12 -9.11 13.39
N ARG A 26 -9.25 -10.09 13.64
CA ARG A 26 -8.37 -10.09 14.80
C ARG A 26 -7.55 -8.80 14.82
N ASP A 27 -6.92 -8.50 15.96
CA ASP A 27 -6.05 -7.34 16.28
C ASP A 27 -4.88 -7.01 15.32
N ASP A 28 -4.90 -7.54 14.09
CA ASP A 28 -3.89 -7.36 13.06
C ASP A 28 -4.47 -6.41 12.01
N GLY A 29 -3.92 -5.19 11.93
CA GLY A 29 -4.05 -4.24 10.82
C GLY A 29 -5.37 -4.22 10.04
N LEU A 30 -6.18 -3.17 10.17
CA LEU A 30 -7.35 -2.99 9.30
C LEU A 30 -7.08 -1.90 8.26
N VAL A 31 -7.38 -2.18 6.99
CA VAL A 31 -7.59 -1.14 5.98
C VAL A 31 -9.08 -0.94 5.78
N THR A 32 -9.53 0.30 5.90
CA THR A 32 -10.93 0.70 5.66
C THR A 32 -11.00 1.60 4.43
N PHE A 33 -11.84 1.24 3.47
CA PHE A 33 -12.11 2.04 2.28
C PHE A 33 -13.54 2.55 2.31
N CYS A 34 -13.77 3.86 2.23
CA CYS A 34 -15.12 4.42 2.31
C CYS A 34 -15.55 5.09 1.01
N PHE A 35 -16.81 4.92 0.66
CA PHE A 35 -17.48 5.59 -0.44
C PHE A 35 -17.98 6.99 -0.02
N ALA A 36 -18.33 7.82 -1.02
CA ALA A 36 -18.86 9.16 -0.78
C ALA A 36 -20.17 9.18 0.02
N ASP A 37 -20.95 8.09 0.00
CA ASP A 37 -22.19 7.94 0.76
C ASP A 37 -21.97 7.58 2.24
N GLY A 38 -20.71 7.39 2.65
CA GLY A 38 -20.31 7.04 4.01
C GLY A 38 -20.31 5.54 4.30
N SER A 39 -20.67 4.69 3.34
CA SER A 39 -20.52 3.24 3.47
C SER A 39 -19.03 2.87 3.39
N CYS A 40 -18.58 1.91 4.20
CA CYS A 40 -17.18 1.50 4.20
C CYS A 40 -17.02 -0.02 4.01
N PHE A 41 -15.97 -0.41 3.30
CA PHE A 41 -15.47 -1.76 3.19
C PHE A 41 -14.22 -1.91 4.06
N GLN A 42 -14.16 -2.98 4.84
CA GLN A 42 -13.01 -3.28 5.69
C GLN A 42 -12.33 -4.55 5.20
N ALA A 43 -11.01 -4.50 5.15
CA ALA A 43 -10.17 -5.64 4.81
C ALA A 43 -9.06 -5.80 5.84
N ALA A 44 -8.66 -7.05 6.07
CA ALA A 44 -7.50 -7.33 6.89
C ALA A 44 -6.23 -6.94 6.12
N ALA A 45 -5.42 -6.08 6.73
CA ALA A 45 -4.06 -5.76 6.36
C ALA A 45 -3.17 -6.83 6.97
N SER A 46 -2.90 -7.90 6.22
CA SER A 46 -2.00 -8.95 6.64
C SER A 46 -0.70 -8.85 5.86
N ASP A 47 0.39 -8.80 6.60
CA ASP A 47 1.78 -8.85 6.14
C ASP A 47 2.12 -10.07 5.26
N SER A 48 1.36 -11.15 5.43
CA SER A 48 1.57 -12.45 4.79
C SER A 48 0.51 -12.78 3.73
N ALA A 49 -0.53 -11.96 3.59
CA ALA A 49 -1.58 -12.18 2.60
C ALA A 49 -1.15 -11.85 1.16
N GLY A 50 -0.02 -11.15 0.98
CA GLY A 50 0.39 -10.65 -0.32
C GLY A 50 -0.62 -9.65 -0.89
N CYS A 51 -0.67 -9.51 -2.21
CA CYS A 51 -1.60 -8.59 -2.83
C CYS A 51 -3.06 -9.06 -2.69
N VAL A 52 -3.92 -8.18 -2.19
CA VAL A 52 -5.35 -8.43 -1.99
C VAL A 52 -6.16 -7.63 -3.01
N ASP A 53 -6.88 -8.34 -3.88
CA ASP A 53 -7.87 -7.73 -4.77
C ASP A 53 -9.14 -7.34 -4.04
N LEU A 54 -9.58 -6.11 -4.23
CA LEU A 54 -10.86 -5.63 -3.72
C LEU A 54 -12.01 -6.21 -4.56
N PRO A 55 -13.18 -6.48 -3.93
CA PRO A 55 -14.39 -6.80 -4.67
C PRO A 55 -14.72 -5.72 -5.71
N LEU A 56 -15.42 -6.11 -6.78
CA LEU A 56 -15.88 -5.13 -7.76
C LEU A 56 -17.07 -4.36 -7.18
N PHE A 57 -16.89 -3.05 -7.01
CA PHE A 57 -17.94 -2.13 -6.58
C PHE A 57 -18.43 -1.29 -7.77
N SER A 58 -19.70 -0.92 -7.74
CA SER A 58 -20.29 -0.01 -8.75
C SER A 58 -19.97 1.46 -8.51
N GLN A 59 -19.35 1.77 -7.38
CA GLN A 59 -18.93 3.11 -6.96
C GLN A 59 -17.43 3.08 -6.63
N ASN A 60 -16.77 4.22 -6.71
CA ASN A 60 -15.37 4.37 -6.32
C ASN A 60 -15.25 4.79 -4.86
N PHE A 61 -14.20 4.34 -4.20
CA PHE A 61 -13.84 4.82 -2.87
C PHE A 61 -13.39 6.28 -2.93
N THR A 62 -13.74 7.04 -1.91
CA THR A 62 -13.30 8.42 -1.70
C THR A 62 -12.16 8.52 -0.69
N THR A 63 -12.14 7.63 0.31
CA THR A 63 -11.12 7.61 1.34
C THR A 63 -10.59 6.20 1.57
N ALA A 64 -9.35 6.14 2.06
CA ALA A 64 -8.74 4.95 2.62
C ALA A 64 -8.20 5.28 4.01
N GLU A 65 -8.27 4.34 4.94
CA GLU A 65 -7.77 4.47 6.31
C GLU A 65 -7.00 3.23 6.71
N VAL A 66 -5.80 3.44 7.28
CA VAL A 66 -5.00 2.38 7.89
C VAL A 66 -5.07 2.52 9.40
N ALA A 67 -5.59 1.49 10.07
CA ALA A 67 -5.94 1.57 11.49
C ALA A 67 -4.74 1.34 12.42
N ALA A 68 -3.75 0.52 12.03
CA ALA A 68 -2.62 0.20 12.90
C ALA A 68 -1.39 1.06 12.58
N PRO A 69 -0.74 1.65 13.59
CA PRO A 69 0.53 2.35 13.41
C PRO A 69 1.63 1.37 12.99
N GLY A 70 2.54 1.81 12.11
CA GLY A 70 3.64 0.98 11.60
C GLY A 70 3.27 0.06 10.42
N LEU A 71 2.00 0.04 9.99
CA LEU A 71 1.63 -0.58 8.72
C LEU A 71 1.81 0.42 7.58
N GLU A 72 2.52 -0.04 6.55
CA GLU A 72 2.55 0.64 5.26
C GLU A 72 1.65 -0.12 4.28
N CYS A 73 0.82 0.60 3.54
CA CYS A 73 -0.12 0.00 2.59
C CYS A 73 0.04 0.61 1.19
N ILE A 74 0.33 -0.24 0.20
CA ILE A 74 0.34 0.13 -1.21
C ILE A 74 -1.08 -0.03 -1.76
N LEU A 75 -1.66 1.06 -2.25
CA LEU A 75 -2.94 1.08 -2.93
C LEU A 75 -2.72 1.10 -4.44
N SER A 76 -3.29 0.13 -5.15
CA SER A 76 -3.17 0.04 -6.61
C SER A 76 -4.53 0.29 -7.29
N PRO A 77 -4.54 1.06 -8.40
CA PRO A 77 -5.76 1.29 -9.17
C PRO A 77 -6.15 0.08 -10.02
N GLU A 78 -5.23 -0.86 -10.22
CA GLU A 78 -5.44 -2.12 -10.94
C GLU A 78 -5.33 -3.32 -10.00
N ARG A 79 -5.91 -4.44 -10.41
CA ARG A 79 -5.87 -5.70 -9.66
C ARG A 79 -4.45 -6.30 -9.66
N GLY A 80 -4.15 -7.12 -8.67
CA GLY A 80 -2.84 -7.76 -8.53
C GLY A 80 -1.72 -6.82 -8.10
N CYS A 81 -2.06 -5.66 -7.53
CA CYS A 81 -1.12 -4.66 -7.03
C CYS A 81 -0.19 -4.16 -8.13
N THR A 82 -0.77 -4.06 -9.32
CA THR A 82 -0.09 -3.57 -10.51
C THR A 82 -0.38 -2.09 -10.71
N GLY A 83 0.56 -1.41 -11.35
CA GLY A 83 0.49 0.01 -11.67
C GLY A 83 0.45 0.23 -13.17
N SER A 84 -0.31 1.24 -13.60
CA SER A 84 -0.20 1.78 -14.95
C SER A 84 0.74 2.99 -14.96
N PRO A 85 1.49 3.25 -16.04
CA PRO A 85 2.27 4.48 -16.21
C PRO A 85 1.49 5.77 -15.95
N PHE A 86 0.18 5.73 -16.16
CA PHE A 86 -0.73 6.87 -16.02
C PHE A 86 -1.40 6.97 -14.65
N LEU A 87 -1.39 5.87 -13.88
CA LEU A 87 -1.98 5.76 -12.55
C LEU A 87 -1.09 4.80 -11.73
N PRO A 88 0.02 5.31 -11.16
CA PRO A 88 0.91 4.49 -10.36
C PRO A 88 0.24 4.11 -9.03
N PRO A 89 0.67 3.01 -8.38
CA PRO A 89 0.27 2.69 -7.03
C PRO A 89 0.74 3.80 -6.08
N PHE A 90 -0.02 4.00 -5.00
CA PHE A 90 0.31 4.98 -3.96
C PHE A 90 0.61 4.29 -2.65
N VAL A 91 1.60 4.77 -1.91
CA VAL A 91 1.97 4.23 -0.60
C VAL A 91 1.38 5.08 0.52
N LEU A 92 0.62 4.44 1.40
CA LEU A 92 0.20 5.00 2.67
C LEU A 92 1.27 4.65 3.71
N ASP A 93 2.07 5.66 4.08
CA ASP A 93 3.25 5.56 4.94
C ASP A 93 2.93 5.70 6.44
N GLY A 94 1.76 5.21 6.85
CA GLY A 94 1.36 5.17 8.25
C GLY A 94 -0.14 5.09 8.49
N SER A 95 -0.51 5.15 9.76
CA SER A 95 -1.92 5.13 10.16
C SER A 95 -2.60 6.48 9.98
N GLY A 96 -3.89 6.42 9.64
CA GLY A 96 -4.71 7.60 9.40
C GLY A 96 -5.58 7.48 8.16
N THR A 97 -6.48 8.46 7.99
CA THR A 97 -7.40 8.55 6.87
C THR A 97 -6.85 9.50 5.81
N VAL A 98 -6.92 9.08 4.54
CA VAL A 98 -6.52 9.88 3.38
C VAL A 98 -7.66 9.98 2.37
N GLU A 99 -7.76 11.13 1.69
CA GLU A 99 -8.64 11.30 0.54
C GLU A 99 -7.93 10.83 -0.74
N LEU A 100 -8.47 9.81 -1.40
CA LEU A 100 -7.86 9.20 -2.59
C LEU A 100 -7.72 10.18 -3.76
N SER A 101 -8.62 11.17 -3.84
CA SER A 101 -8.56 12.23 -4.85
C SER A 101 -7.32 13.12 -4.72
N THR A 102 -6.83 13.33 -3.49
CA THR A 102 -5.62 14.13 -3.23
C THR A 102 -4.35 13.39 -3.63
N LEU A 103 -4.43 12.06 -3.71
CA LEU A 103 -3.38 11.16 -4.16
C LEU A 103 -3.37 10.96 -5.69
N GLY A 104 -4.31 11.56 -6.41
CA GLY A 104 -4.48 11.30 -7.84
C GLY A 104 -4.95 9.88 -8.16
N LEU A 105 -5.46 9.14 -7.17
CA LEU A 105 -6.03 7.81 -7.33
C LEU A 105 -7.56 7.91 -7.48
N PRO A 106 -8.11 7.82 -8.70
CA PRO A 106 -9.56 7.88 -8.90
C PRO A 106 -10.27 6.60 -8.46
N THR A 107 -9.51 5.51 -8.28
CA THR A 107 -10.01 4.19 -7.87
C THR A 107 -8.90 3.40 -7.17
N VAL A 108 -9.30 2.41 -6.39
CA VAL A 108 -8.42 1.40 -5.80
C VAL A 108 -9.05 0.04 -6.12
N ALA A 109 -8.30 -0.83 -6.76
CA ALA A 109 -8.73 -2.18 -7.15
C ALA A 109 -8.02 -3.28 -6.37
N SER A 110 -6.84 -3.00 -5.82
CA SER A 110 -6.15 -3.91 -4.90
C SER A 110 -5.27 -3.14 -3.92
N PHE A 111 -4.85 -3.82 -2.87
CA PHE A 111 -3.92 -3.29 -1.90
C PHE A 111 -2.97 -4.36 -1.36
N LEU A 112 -1.82 -3.93 -0.85
CA LEU A 112 -0.85 -4.74 -0.13
C LEU A 112 -0.48 -3.99 1.15
N CYS A 113 -0.41 -4.65 2.30
CA CYS A 113 0.04 -4.01 3.53
C CYS A 113 1.08 -4.86 4.27
N THR A 114 2.06 -4.21 4.87
CA THR A 114 3.20 -4.85 5.54
C THR A 114 3.54 -4.17 6.87
N SER A 115 3.85 -4.97 7.89
CA SER A 115 4.07 -4.56 9.30
C SER A 115 5.51 -4.14 9.64
N ASP A 116 6.49 -4.61 8.88
CA ASP A 116 7.92 -4.30 9.00
C ASP A 116 8.56 -4.41 7.62
N ALA A 117 8.12 -3.56 6.69
CA ALA A 117 8.79 -3.49 5.40
C ALA A 117 10.02 -2.62 5.49
N ASP A 118 11.18 -3.25 5.36
CA ASP A 118 12.31 -2.52 4.82
C ASP A 118 11.90 -2.04 3.43
N THR A 119 11.81 -0.72 3.27
CA THR A 119 11.39 -0.14 2.00
C THR A 119 12.59 0.08 1.11
N LEU A 120 12.48 -0.48 -0.09
CA LEU A 120 13.36 -0.19 -1.19
C LEU A 120 12.70 0.92 -2.03
N ASN A 121 13.26 2.12 -1.94
CA ASN A 121 12.92 3.20 -2.85
C ASN A 121 13.61 2.96 -4.19
N LEU A 122 12.84 2.84 -5.27
CA LEU A 122 13.30 2.68 -6.65
C LEU A 122 12.87 3.90 -7.46
N CYS A 123 13.81 4.74 -7.89
CA CYS A 123 13.49 5.94 -8.65
C CYS A 123 13.60 5.69 -10.14
N PHE A 124 12.59 6.12 -10.89
CA PHE A 124 12.60 6.03 -12.33
C PHE A 124 13.72 6.89 -12.91
N THR A 125 14.30 6.44 -14.02
CA THR A 125 15.25 7.26 -14.81
C THR A 125 14.64 8.60 -15.23
N ASN A 126 13.34 8.64 -15.48
CA ASN A 126 12.60 9.88 -15.66
C ASN A 126 12.21 10.48 -14.30
N ALA A 127 12.93 11.52 -13.89
CA ALA A 127 12.71 12.21 -12.62
C ALA A 127 11.30 12.77 -12.42
N THR A 128 10.50 13.00 -13.49
CA THR A 128 9.11 13.47 -13.33
C THR A 128 8.17 12.39 -12.80
N LEU A 129 8.55 11.12 -12.88
CA LEU A 129 7.78 10.00 -12.35
C LEU A 129 8.09 9.71 -10.87
N GLY A 130 9.15 10.30 -10.33
CA GLY A 130 9.53 10.13 -8.94
C GLY A 130 10.06 8.73 -8.61
N CYS A 131 9.81 8.29 -7.38
CA CYS A 131 10.26 7.00 -6.87
C CYS A 131 9.07 6.12 -6.53
N PHE A 132 9.18 4.84 -6.89
CA PHE A 132 8.33 3.77 -6.45
C PHE A 132 8.89 3.20 -5.14
N GLN A 133 8.01 3.05 -4.14
CA GLN A 133 8.36 2.40 -2.89
C GLN A 133 7.93 0.95 -2.95
N ALA A 134 8.91 0.05 -2.91
CA ALA A 134 8.69 -1.37 -2.80
C ALA A 134 8.87 -1.79 -1.33
N SER A 135 7.83 -2.36 -0.75
CA SER A 135 7.86 -2.96 0.57
C SER A 135 8.34 -4.41 0.46
N THR A 136 9.27 -4.81 1.31
CA THR A 136 9.79 -6.19 1.37
C THR A 136 9.18 -6.91 2.57
N SER A 137 8.94 -8.23 2.48
CA SER A 137 8.74 -9.03 3.69
C SER A 137 10.12 -9.53 4.17
N THR A 138 10.38 -9.43 5.47
CA THR A 138 11.64 -9.83 6.12
C THR A 138 11.91 -11.35 6.10
N ASP A 139 11.05 -12.12 5.44
CA ASP A 139 11.16 -13.58 5.31
C ASP A 139 12.16 -14.02 4.21
N GLY A 140 12.89 -13.10 3.57
CA GLY A 140 13.84 -13.43 2.50
C GLY A 140 13.18 -13.89 1.20
N GLY A 141 11.87 -13.65 1.06
CA GLY A 141 11.09 -14.03 -0.09
C GLY A 141 11.42 -13.17 -1.32
N CYS A 142 11.41 -13.81 -2.50
CA CYS A 142 11.44 -13.07 -3.75
C CYS A 142 10.15 -12.26 -3.92
N SER A 143 10.29 -10.98 -4.25
CA SER A 143 9.18 -10.06 -4.50
C SER A 143 9.32 -9.46 -5.90
N ASP A 144 8.32 -9.69 -6.74
CA ASP A 144 8.24 -9.06 -8.05
C ASP A 144 7.73 -7.62 -7.94
N LEU A 145 8.35 -6.73 -8.69
CA LEU A 145 7.86 -5.38 -8.87
C LEU A 145 6.68 -5.37 -9.84
N PRO A 146 5.77 -4.40 -9.70
CA PRO A 146 4.75 -4.16 -10.72
C PRO A 146 5.40 -4.03 -12.10
N ARG A 147 4.84 -4.73 -13.10
CA ARG A 147 5.32 -4.61 -14.48
C ARG A 147 4.88 -3.27 -15.04
N PHE A 148 5.79 -2.29 -15.00
CA PHE A 148 5.63 -1.04 -15.73
C PHE A 148 5.83 -1.27 -17.24
N SER A 149 5.41 -0.33 -18.08
CA SER A 149 5.72 -0.41 -19.52
C SER A 149 7.24 -0.49 -19.73
N SER A 150 7.69 -1.16 -20.80
CA SER A 150 9.11 -1.39 -21.12
C SER A 150 9.98 -0.13 -21.13
N ASP A 151 9.35 1.02 -21.27
CA ASP A 151 9.91 2.36 -21.38
C ASP A 151 10.08 3.04 -20.00
N LEU A 152 9.61 2.39 -18.94
CA LEU A 152 9.73 2.83 -17.55
C LEU A 152 10.70 1.94 -16.79
N VAL A 153 11.95 2.37 -16.77
CA VAL A 153 13.03 1.68 -16.05
C VAL A 153 13.48 2.46 -14.83
N PHE A 154 13.80 1.72 -13.77
CA PHE A 154 14.42 2.28 -12.58
C PHE A 154 15.88 2.63 -12.87
N GLY A 155 16.30 3.81 -12.42
CA GLY A 155 17.67 4.30 -12.56
C GLY A 155 18.45 4.30 -11.25
N SER A 156 17.79 4.38 -10.10
CA SER A 156 18.47 4.40 -8.81
C SER A 156 17.66 3.76 -7.70
N ALA A 157 18.34 3.28 -6.67
CA ALA A 157 17.72 2.66 -5.51
C ALA A 157 18.27 3.21 -4.17
N SER A 158 17.50 3.10 -3.10
CA SER A 158 17.95 3.26 -1.70
C SER A 158 17.08 2.43 -0.76
N VAL A 159 17.66 1.82 0.26
CA VAL A 159 16.90 1.27 1.39
C VAL A 159 16.60 2.38 2.40
N THR A 160 15.51 2.26 3.14
CA THR A 160 15.13 3.21 4.19
C THR A 160 15.62 2.79 5.57
N THR A 161 15.77 1.49 5.81
CA THR A 161 16.24 0.94 7.08
C THR A 161 17.73 0.61 7.02
N ALA A 162 18.46 0.98 8.08
CA ALA A 162 19.87 0.66 8.20
C ALA A 162 20.04 -0.82 8.55
N GLY A 163 20.75 -1.57 7.71
CA GLY A 163 21.03 -2.99 7.94
C GLY A 163 20.32 -3.94 6.97
N THR A 164 19.31 -3.45 6.25
CA THR A 164 18.64 -4.20 5.17
C THR A 164 19.63 -4.67 4.13
N GLN A 165 19.60 -5.96 3.80
CA GLN A 165 20.37 -6.50 2.69
C GLN A 165 19.44 -7.03 1.61
N CYS A 166 19.42 -6.33 0.48
CA CYS A 166 18.66 -6.73 -0.69
C CYS A 166 19.57 -7.35 -1.74
N THR A 167 18.98 -8.18 -2.59
CA THR A 167 19.50 -8.51 -3.92
C THR A 167 18.48 -8.03 -4.93
N LEU A 168 18.92 -7.22 -5.90
CA LEU A 168 18.09 -6.68 -6.97
C LEU A 168 18.31 -7.49 -8.24
N PHE A 169 17.25 -7.75 -9.00
CA PHE A 169 17.26 -8.59 -10.20
C PHE A 169 16.66 -7.84 -11.39
N GLU A 170 17.27 -8.00 -12.57
CA GLU A 170 16.76 -7.40 -13.82
C GLU A 170 15.52 -8.13 -14.37
N GLU A 171 15.30 -9.37 -13.96
CA GLU A 171 14.20 -10.22 -14.42
C GLU A 171 13.26 -10.57 -13.24
N PRO A 172 11.98 -10.88 -13.52
CA PRO A 172 11.04 -11.32 -12.50
C PRO A 172 11.45 -12.68 -11.91
N ASP A 173 10.76 -13.09 -10.85
CA ASP A 173 10.99 -14.34 -10.11
C ASP A 173 12.41 -14.46 -9.52
N CYS A 174 13.12 -13.34 -9.36
CA CYS A 174 14.49 -13.26 -8.85
C CYS A 174 15.48 -14.04 -9.70
N THR A 175 15.41 -13.80 -11.01
CA THR A 175 16.24 -14.44 -12.03
C THR A 175 17.07 -13.41 -12.79
N GLY A 176 17.84 -13.84 -13.80
CA GLY A 176 18.65 -12.93 -14.61
C GLY A 176 19.85 -12.32 -13.89
N THR A 177 20.31 -11.18 -14.41
CA THR A 177 21.40 -10.38 -13.82
C THR A 177 20.97 -9.85 -12.45
N SER A 178 21.87 -9.91 -11.47
CA SER A 178 21.57 -9.42 -10.12
C SER A 178 22.75 -8.73 -9.44
N ALA A 179 22.44 -7.89 -8.46
CA ALA A 179 23.44 -7.22 -7.63
C ALA A 179 22.99 -7.11 -6.16
N PRO A 180 23.91 -7.32 -5.20
CA PRO A 180 23.64 -7.04 -3.80
C PRO A 180 23.49 -5.54 -3.55
N PHE A 181 22.60 -5.16 -2.65
CA PHE A 181 22.24 -3.78 -2.38
C PHE A 181 21.89 -3.54 -0.90
N ASN A 182 22.49 -2.53 -0.28
CA ASN A 182 22.29 -2.22 1.16
C ASN A 182 22.48 -0.72 1.50
N SER A 183 22.28 0.16 0.53
CA SER A 183 22.62 1.58 0.67
C SER A 183 21.43 2.43 1.11
N LEU A 184 21.60 3.18 2.21
CA LEU A 184 20.67 4.23 2.63
C LEU A 184 20.68 5.46 1.69
N ALA A 185 21.75 5.61 0.92
CA ALA A 185 21.88 6.70 -0.04
C ALA A 185 21.35 6.25 -1.41
N THR A 186 20.70 7.17 -2.12
CA THR A 186 20.29 6.95 -3.51
C THR A 186 21.51 6.61 -4.36
N THR A 187 21.51 5.40 -4.90
CA THR A 187 22.63 4.80 -5.63
C THR A 187 22.19 4.49 -7.05
N ASP A 188 23.00 4.88 -8.02
CA ASP A 188 22.76 4.60 -9.43
C ASP A 188 22.84 3.08 -9.70
N LEU A 189 21.80 2.51 -10.30
CA LEU A 189 21.73 1.09 -10.62
C LEU A 189 22.79 0.69 -11.65
N GLY A 190 23.15 1.61 -12.55
CA GLY A 190 24.23 1.39 -13.52
C GLY A 190 25.58 1.14 -12.86
N SER A 191 25.84 1.75 -11.70
CA SER A 191 27.05 1.50 -10.91
C SER A 191 27.11 0.10 -10.29
N LEU A 192 25.96 -0.55 -10.16
CA LEU A 192 25.81 -1.93 -9.71
C LEU A 192 25.81 -2.95 -10.87
N GLY A 193 25.88 -2.47 -12.12
CA GLY A 193 25.80 -3.30 -13.31
C GLY A 193 24.36 -3.69 -13.69
N LEU A 194 23.35 -2.99 -13.17
CA LEU A 194 21.94 -3.21 -13.48
C LEU A 194 21.42 -2.08 -14.39
N SER A 195 20.63 -2.46 -15.39
CA SER A 195 19.95 -1.56 -16.32
C SER A 195 18.48 -1.31 -15.95
N ASN A 196 17.90 -2.19 -15.14
CA ASN A 196 16.58 -2.07 -14.53
C ASN A 196 16.49 -2.96 -13.27
N VAL A 197 15.36 -2.90 -12.57
CA VAL A 197 14.99 -3.88 -11.53
C VAL A 197 13.55 -4.33 -11.79
N GLU A 198 13.32 -5.63 -11.86
CA GLU A 198 11.98 -6.23 -12.00
C GLU A 198 11.60 -7.09 -10.80
N SER A 199 12.57 -7.54 -10.00
CA SER A 199 12.29 -8.17 -8.71
C SER A 199 13.42 -7.94 -7.71
N PHE A 200 13.15 -8.22 -6.44
CA PHE A 200 14.12 -8.10 -5.36
C PHE A 200 13.86 -9.15 -4.28
N ALA A 201 14.89 -9.44 -3.48
CA ALA A 201 14.77 -10.23 -2.27
C ALA A 201 15.58 -9.56 -1.17
N CYS A 202 14.98 -9.30 -0.01
CA CYS A 202 15.64 -8.62 1.11
C CYS A 202 15.57 -9.45 2.40
N VAL A 203 16.63 -9.34 3.21
CA VAL A 203 16.81 -10.00 4.52
C VAL A 203 17.32 -9.04 5.57
#